data_AF-A0A923VCE6-F1
#
_entry.id   AF-A0A923VCE6-F1
#
_cell.length_a   1.000
_cell.length_b   1.000
_cell.length_c   1.000
_cell.angle_alpha   90.00
_cell.angle_beta   90.00
_cell.angle_gamma   90.00
#
_symmetry.space_group_name_H-M   'P 1'
#
loop_
_entity.id
_entity.type
_entity.pdbx_description
1 polymer ?
#
loop_
_entity_poly.entity_id
_entity_poly.type
_entity_poly.pdbx_seq_one_letter_code
_entity_poly.pdbx_strand_id
1 'polypeptide(L)'
;PGIPTTLWFTPLYTTEEMKVRSGNPNFVYEISCDQICGKGHFSMRGVIVVESDADYKKWLATQQPEYYTIFPDKKPKMDALDTTAKPAPLSAKL
;
A
#
# COMPACT_ATOMS: atom_id res chain seq x y z
N PRO A 1 12.19 -20.14 -2.73
CA PRO A 1 12.94 -18.86 -2.78
C PRO A 1 13.58 -18.67 -4.17
N GLY A 2 13.42 -17.51 -4.80
CA GLY A 2 14.06 -17.20 -6.10
C GLY A 2 13.17 -17.30 -7.34
N ILE A 3 11.88 -17.63 -7.20
CA ILE A 3 10.88 -17.54 -8.28
C ILE A 3 9.80 -16.55 -7.82
N PRO A 4 9.53 -15.46 -8.57
CA PRO A 4 8.45 -14.56 -8.23
C PRO A 4 7.09 -15.24 -8.46
N THR A 5 6.17 -15.03 -7.53
CA THR A 5 4.77 -15.43 -7.68
C THR A 5 3.91 -14.19 -7.62
N THR A 6 2.98 -14.05 -8.56
CA THR A 6 2.11 -12.88 -8.65
C THR A 6 0.68 -13.27 -8.34
N LEU A 7 0.01 -12.49 -7.49
CA LEU A 7 -1.39 -12.63 -7.14
C LEU A 7 -2.11 -11.36 -7.58
N TRP A 8 -3.21 -11.52 -8.31
CA TRP A 8 -4.04 -10.40 -8.78
C TRP A 8 -5.45 -10.58 -8.23
N PHE A 9 -5.96 -9.54 -7.59
CA PHE A 9 -7.36 -9.47 -7.22
C PHE A 9 -7.82 -8.01 -7.19
N THR A 10 -9.11 -7.81 -7.41
CA THR A 10 -9.76 -6.52 -7.26
C THR A 10 -10.66 -6.61 -6.03
N PRO A 11 -10.46 -5.76 -5.00
CA PRO A 11 -11.33 -5.77 -3.83
C PRO A 11 -12.74 -5.30 -4.24
N LEU A 12 -13.75 -5.97 -3.70
CA LEU A 12 -15.16 -5.63 -3.96
C LEU A 12 -15.73 -4.60 -2.99
N TYR A 13 -15.14 -4.51 -1.79
CA TYR A 13 -15.59 -3.64 -0.71
C TYR A 13 -14.41 -2.93 -0.07
N THR A 14 -14.65 -1.72 0.41
CA THR A 14 -13.66 -0.97 1.21
C THR A 14 -13.58 -1.53 2.62
N THR A 15 -12.50 -1.18 3.33
CA THR A 15 -12.36 -1.55 4.74
C THR A 15 -13.45 -0.90 5.59
N GLU A 16 -13.91 0.30 5.25
CA GLU A 16 -15.01 1.01 5.90
C GLU A 16 -16.34 0.27 5.72
N GLU A 17 -16.64 -0.15 4.49
CA GLU A 17 -17.86 -0.93 4.19
C GLU A 17 -17.86 -2.26 4.95
N MET A 18 -16.70 -2.91 5.07
CA MET A 18 -16.59 -4.14 5.84
C MET A 18 -16.72 -3.94 7.34
N LYS A 19 -16.25 -2.83 7.91
CA LYS A 19 -16.50 -2.50 9.33
C LYS A 19 -18.00 -2.44 9.61
N VAL A 20 -18.78 -1.80 8.72
CA VAL A 20 -20.24 -1.72 8.83
C VAL A 20 -20.88 -3.09 8.65
N ARG A 21 -20.51 -3.83 7.58
CA ARG A 21 -21.10 -5.14 7.28
C ARG A 21 -20.82 -6.19 8.35
N SER A 22 -19.61 -6.21 8.89
CA SER A 22 -19.20 -7.17 9.92
C SER A 22 -19.66 -6.78 11.32
N GLY A 23 -20.13 -5.54 11.52
CA GLY A 23 -20.41 -4.98 12.84
C GLY A 23 -19.15 -4.81 13.71
N ASN A 24 -17.96 -4.97 13.14
CA ASN A 24 -16.69 -4.85 13.84
C ASN A 24 -16.01 -3.53 13.46
N PRO A 25 -15.98 -2.51 14.33
CA PRO A 25 -15.32 -1.23 14.03
C PRO A 25 -13.80 -1.37 13.83
N ASN A 26 -13.20 -2.44 14.36
CA ASN A 26 -11.78 -2.73 14.24
C ASN A 26 -11.46 -3.67 13.06
N PHE A 27 -12.41 -3.88 12.14
CA PHE A 27 -12.18 -4.75 10.99
C PHE A 27 -11.05 -4.20 10.10
N VAL A 28 -10.15 -5.10 9.73
CA VAL A 28 -9.13 -4.92 8.69
C VAL A 28 -9.06 -6.19 7.86
N TYR A 29 -8.62 -6.08 6.60
CA TYR A 29 -8.27 -7.28 5.84
C TYR A 29 -6.88 -7.74 6.26
N GLU A 30 -6.73 -9.03 6.52
CA GLU A 30 -5.45 -9.63 6.88
C GLU A 30 -5.02 -10.65 5.83
N ILE A 31 -3.75 -10.62 5.46
CA ILE A 31 -3.09 -11.68 4.69
C ILE A 31 -2.17 -12.45 5.64
N SER A 32 -2.61 -13.63 6.04
CA SER A 32 -1.87 -14.50 6.94
C SER A 32 -0.78 -15.28 6.20
N CYS A 33 0.31 -15.59 6.89
CA CYS A 33 1.31 -16.51 6.36
C CYS A 33 0.72 -17.93 6.29
N ASP A 34 0.62 -18.49 5.09
CA ASP A 34 0.02 -19.82 4.86
C ASP A 34 1.04 -20.98 4.91
N GLN A 35 2.34 -20.66 4.96
CA GLN A 35 3.39 -21.68 5.04
C GLN A 35 4.10 -21.62 6.39
N ILE A 36 4.13 -22.75 7.11
CA ILE A 36 4.90 -22.89 8.34
C ILE A 36 6.38 -22.68 8.01
N CYS A 37 6.93 -21.55 8.48
CA CYS A 37 8.27 -21.07 8.10
C CYS A 37 9.16 -20.75 9.32
N GLY A 38 8.73 -21.05 10.54
CA GLY A 38 9.52 -20.88 11.76
C GLY A 38 8.70 -20.42 12.97
N LYS A 39 9.40 -20.03 14.05
CA LYS A 39 8.77 -19.65 15.34
C LYS A 39 7.82 -18.46 15.23
N GLY A 40 8.06 -17.54 14.29
CA GLY A 40 7.23 -16.35 14.09
C GLY A 40 5.96 -16.58 13.25
N HIS A 41 5.70 -17.82 12.80
CA HIS A 41 4.61 -18.13 11.87
C HIS A 41 3.24 -17.63 12.37
N PHE A 42 2.93 -17.82 13.65
CA PHE A 42 1.64 -17.44 14.25
C PHE A 42 1.41 -15.93 14.34
N SER A 43 2.47 -15.13 14.30
CA SER A 43 2.40 -13.66 14.37
C SER A 43 2.53 -12.98 13.01
N MET A 44 2.88 -13.74 11.97
CA MET A 44 3.16 -13.18 10.65
C MET A 44 1.87 -12.93 9.88
N ARG A 45 1.51 -11.65 9.76
CA ARG A 45 0.37 -11.16 8.98
C ARG A 45 0.72 -9.85 8.28
N GLY A 46 0.17 -9.65 7.09
CA GLY A 46 0.07 -8.34 6.46
C GLY A 46 -1.32 -7.76 6.70
N VAL A 47 -1.41 -6.45 6.95
CA VAL A 47 -2.69 -5.73 7.02
C VAL A 47 -2.91 -5.03 5.70
N ILE A 48 -4.11 -5.18 5.14
CA ILE A 48 -4.54 -4.56 3.90
C ILE A 48 -5.71 -3.62 4.23
N VAL A 49 -5.55 -2.35 3.86
CA VAL A 49 -6.61 -1.33 3.95
C VAL A 49 -7.02 -1.00 2.53
N VAL A 50 -8.31 -1.12 2.25
CA VAL A 50 -8.91 -0.82 0.94
C VAL A 50 -9.69 0.48 1.09
N GLU A 51 -9.26 1.51 0.39
CA GLU A 51 -9.88 2.83 0.39
C GLU A 51 -10.41 3.21 -1.00
N SER A 52 -11.08 4.36 -1.08
CA SER A 52 -11.44 4.97 -2.35
C SER A 52 -10.19 5.40 -3.14
N ASP A 53 -10.30 5.48 -4.47
CA ASP A 53 -9.18 5.93 -5.32
C ASP A 53 -8.72 7.36 -4.96
N ALA A 54 -9.65 8.23 -4.58
CA ALA A 54 -9.33 9.60 -4.18
C ALA A 54 -8.52 9.64 -2.88
N ASP A 55 -8.89 8.82 -1.88
CA ASP A 55 -8.20 8.79 -0.59
C ASP A 55 -6.85 8.07 -0.69
N TYR A 56 -6.80 6.98 -1.45
CA TYR A 56 -5.54 6.32 -1.78
C TYR A 56 -4.54 7.28 -2.44
N LYS A 57 -4.97 8.10 -3.41
CA LYS A 57 -4.10 9.09 -4.05
C LYS A 57 -3.61 10.17 -3.08
N LYS A 58 -4.48 10.63 -2.17
CA LYS A 58 -4.07 11.57 -1.12
C LYS A 58 -3.04 10.93 -0.20
N TRP A 59 -3.28 9.70 0.27
CA TRP A 59 -2.35 8.96 1.11
C TRP A 59 -1.00 8.78 0.39
N LEU A 60 -1.02 8.34 -0.87
CA LEU A 60 0.20 8.14 -1.66
C LEU A 60 1.03 9.41 -1.78
N ALA A 61 0.40 10.58 -1.95
CA ALA A 61 1.09 11.87 -2.01
C ALA A 61 1.80 12.27 -0.71
N THR A 62 1.36 11.73 0.44
CA THR A 62 2.03 11.94 1.74
C THR A 62 3.23 11.02 1.95
N GLN A 63 3.31 9.90 1.23
CA GLN A 63 4.38 8.93 1.40
C GLN A 63 5.68 9.44 0.78
N GLN A 64 6.78 9.22 1.48
CA GLN A 64 8.12 9.43 0.92
C GLN A 64 8.67 8.08 0.48
N PRO A 65 9.18 7.95 -0.76
CA PRO A 65 9.87 6.74 -1.17
C PRO A 65 11.02 6.41 -0.21
N GLU A 66 11.04 5.18 0.30
CA GLU A 66 12.08 4.70 1.23
C GLU A 66 13.49 4.85 0.66
N TYR A 67 13.62 4.83 -0.67
CA TYR A 67 14.85 5.13 -1.38
C TYR A 67 15.51 6.45 -0.91
N TYR A 68 14.73 7.49 -0.62
CA TYR A 68 15.27 8.77 -0.17
C TYR A 68 15.67 8.78 1.31
N THR A 69 15.17 7.85 2.12
CA THR A 69 15.65 7.64 3.50
C THR A 69 17.07 7.09 3.49
N ILE A 70 17.37 6.18 2.55
CA ILE A 70 18.67 5.51 2.41
C ILE A 70 19.66 6.37 1.63
N PHE A 71 19.19 7.19 0.68
CA PHE A 71 20.02 8.09 -0.14
C PHE A 71 19.54 9.54 -0.05
N PRO A 72 19.80 10.24 1.08
CA PRO A 72 19.28 11.58 1.33
C PRO A 72 19.70 12.62 0.27
N ASP A 73 20.93 12.52 -0.24
CA ASP A 73 21.47 13.44 -1.26
C ASP A 73 20.76 13.34 -2.61
N LYS A 74 20.03 12.24 -2.85
CA LYS A 74 19.26 12.00 -4.08
C LYS A 74 17.81 12.44 -3.96
N LYS A 75 17.40 12.97 -2.80
CA LYS A 75 16.06 13.55 -2.63
C LYS A 75 15.92 14.80 -3.50
N PRO A 76 14.90 14.88 -4.37
CA PRO A 76 14.63 16.11 -5.12
C PRO A 76 14.40 17.26 -4.14
N LYS A 77 15.11 18.38 -4.31
CA LYS A 77 14.80 19.62 -3.59
C LYS A 77 13.46 20.14 -4.12
N MET A 78 12.39 19.92 -3.36
CA MET A 78 11.06 20.45 -3.66
C MET A 78 11.01 21.93 -3.27
N ASP A 79 11.64 22.78 -4.07
CA ASP A 79 11.30 24.21 -4.06
C ASP A 79 10.03 24.37 -4.91
N ALA A 80 8.92 24.68 -4.25
CA ALA A 80 7.57 24.89 -4.77
C ALA A 80 6.88 23.67 -5.43
N LEU A 81 5.92 23.07 -4.70
CA LEU A 81 4.82 22.30 -5.29
C LEU A 81 3.92 23.25 -6.10
N ASP A 82 4.27 23.50 -7.36
CA ASP A 82 3.39 24.13 -8.32
C ASP A 82 2.18 23.21 -8.57
N THR A 83 1.03 23.57 -8.03
CA THR A 83 -0.20 22.76 -8.03
C THR A 83 -0.90 22.72 -9.40
N THR A 84 -0.20 23.11 -10.47
CA THR A 84 -0.73 23.19 -11.84
C THR A 84 -0.16 22.12 -12.77
N ALA A 85 0.81 21.31 -12.34
CA ALA A 85 1.35 20.23 -13.17
C ALA A 85 0.51 18.94 -13.01
N LYS A 86 -0.17 18.54 -14.09
CA LYS A 86 -0.81 17.23 -14.23
C LYS A 86 0.22 16.13 -13.90
N PRO A 87 -0.07 15.18 -12.98
CA PRO A 87 0.88 14.13 -12.64
C PRO A 87 1.22 13.33 -13.90
N ALA A 88 2.51 13.28 -14.25
CA ALA A 88 3.00 12.48 -15.35
C ALA A 88 2.69 11.00 -15.05
N PRO A 89 2.16 10.23 -16.00
CA PRO A 89 1.87 8.82 -15.77
C PRO A 89 3.20 8.11 -15.47
N LEU A 90 3.25 7.38 -14.34
CA LEU A 90 4.30 6.40 -14.09
C LEU A 90 4.28 5.44 -15.28
N SER A 91 5.26 5.54 -16.18
CA SER A 91 5.40 4.58 -17.27
C SER A 91 5.71 3.21 -16.68
N ALA A 92 4.68 2.38 -16.57
CA ALA A 92 4.83 0.94 -16.51
C ALA A 92 5.45 0.51 -17.85
N LYS A 93 6.77 0.29 -17.85
CA LYS A 93 7.39 -0.52 -18.89
C LYS A 93 7.16 -1.99 -18.51
N LEU A 94 6.41 -2.66 -19.38
CA LEU A 94 6.18 -4.10 -19.44
C LEU A 94 7.51 -4.89 -19.38
#